data_AF-A0A2V8LXN1-F1
#
_entry.id   AF-A0A2V8LXN1-F1
#
_cell.length_a   1.000
_cell.length_b   1.000
_cell.length_c   1.000
_cell.angle_alpha   90.00
_cell.angle_beta   90.00
_cell.angle_gamma   90.00
#
_symmetry.space_group_name_H-M   'P 1'
#
loop_
_entity.id
_entity.type
_entity.pdbx_description
1 polymer ?
#
loop_
_entity_poly.entity_id
_entity_poly.type
_entity_poly.pdbx_seq_one_letter_code
_entity_poly.pdbx_strand_id
1 'polypeptide(L)'
;MTNTLHRFGDADSFRDDYVIFAIPARSNNPENTLPALRRFLEIAIEYKPVNLGDARNGGALRPSRSLSPLNHWWRDSSLNYQAVLDGLTHPTTCSAVFDNPTAAEDFLKRIKEEDLGLSVNISTSIDGAEQCCNHACIPRHSVGYSLGFEGETEKLPNSQVLMLSTMCGHGMISHSLAKKMIDFVKEGRRTPKEAASVLTRFCSCGVFNPVRAARIIEDARTKTT
;
A
#
# COMPACT_ATOMS: atom_id res chain seq x y z
N MET A 1 13.49 0.94 7.80
CA MET A 1 13.27 -0.52 7.90
C MET A 1 12.07 -0.89 7.05
N THR A 2 12.30 -1.40 5.85
CA THR A 2 11.29 -1.66 4.81
C THR A 2 10.21 -2.65 5.27
N ASN A 3 9.07 -2.15 5.75
CA ASN A 3 7.88 -2.97 5.96
C ASN A 3 7.25 -3.27 4.59
N THR A 4 6.86 -4.51 4.32
CA THR A 4 6.37 -5.03 3.01
C THR A 4 7.46 -5.48 2.00
N LEU A 5 8.59 -5.99 2.48
CA LEU A 5 9.70 -6.50 1.65
C LEU A 5 9.34 -7.59 0.63
N HIS A 6 8.30 -8.39 0.89
CA HIS A 6 7.96 -9.53 0.03
C HIS A 6 7.10 -9.17 -1.19
N ARG A 7 6.97 -7.89 -1.54
CA ARG A 7 6.28 -7.48 -2.77
C ARG A 7 7.06 -8.00 -3.99
N PHE A 8 6.41 -8.81 -4.80
CA PHE A 8 7.00 -9.33 -6.04
C PHE A 8 6.95 -8.28 -7.16
N GLY A 9 7.94 -8.31 -8.05
CA GLY A 9 8.08 -7.41 -9.20
C GLY A 9 9.54 -7.06 -9.48
N ASP A 10 9.83 -6.64 -10.72
CA ASP A 10 11.10 -6.00 -11.05
C ASP A 10 11.15 -4.56 -10.49
N ALA A 11 12.34 -3.96 -10.43
CA ALA A 11 12.53 -2.61 -9.90
C ALA A 11 11.66 -1.57 -10.64
N ASP A 12 11.57 -1.67 -11.97
CA ASP A 12 10.81 -0.76 -12.84
C ASP A 12 9.30 -0.82 -12.59
N SER A 13 8.80 -1.94 -12.05
CA SER A 13 7.40 -2.14 -11.69
C SER A 13 6.98 -1.35 -10.44
N PHE A 14 7.91 -0.80 -9.67
CA PHE A 14 7.64 -0.03 -8.45
C PHE A 14 7.64 1.50 -8.67
N ARG A 15 7.78 1.96 -9.92
CA ARG A 15 7.80 3.40 -10.28
C ARG A 15 6.61 4.22 -9.77
N ASP A 16 5.49 3.57 -9.48
CA ASP A 16 4.22 4.11 -9.00
C ASP A 16 3.79 3.46 -7.67
N ASP A 17 4.75 2.99 -6.85
CA ASP A 17 4.48 2.30 -5.58
C ASP A 17 5.44 2.74 -4.48
N TYR A 18 5.05 3.81 -3.79
CA TYR A 18 5.76 4.37 -2.65
C TYR A 18 4.91 4.22 -1.40
N VAL A 19 5.36 3.42 -0.45
CA VAL A 19 4.66 3.23 0.82
C VAL A 19 5.49 3.79 1.95
N ILE A 20 4.99 4.83 2.61
CA ILE A 20 5.66 5.46 3.75
C ILE A 20 4.90 5.09 5.02
N PHE A 21 5.62 4.51 5.97
CA PHE A 21 5.13 4.06 7.26
C PHE A 21 5.58 5.01 8.36
N ALA A 22 4.71 5.22 9.33
CA ALA A 22 5.06 5.82 10.61
C ALA A 22 4.74 4.83 11.74
N ILE A 23 5.75 4.54 12.56
CA ILE A 23 5.68 3.53 13.61
C ILE A 23 6.17 4.17 14.92
N PRO A 24 5.39 4.14 16.00
CA PRO A 24 5.86 4.62 17.28
C PRO A 24 6.86 3.65 17.91
N ALA A 25 7.90 4.19 18.57
CA ALA A 25 8.79 3.36 19.37
C ALA A 25 8.05 2.89 20.63
N ARG A 26 8.35 1.66 21.10
CA ARG A 26 7.74 1.10 22.33
C ARG A 26 7.98 1.94 23.58
N SER A 27 9.07 2.71 23.61
CA SER A 27 9.46 3.59 24.71
C SER A 27 8.79 4.98 24.66
N ASN A 28 8.07 5.32 23.60
CA ASN A 28 7.43 6.63 23.49
C ASN A 28 6.22 6.72 24.40
N ASN A 29 6.01 7.90 25.00
CA ASN A 29 4.81 8.15 25.80
C ASN A 29 3.55 7.99 24.90
N PRO A 30 2.60 7.09 25.24
CA PRO A 30 1.39 6.88 24.47
C PRO A 30 0.58 8.16 24.23
N GLU A 31 0.60 9.10 25.18
CA GLU A 31 -0.13 10.37 25.12
C GLU A 31 0.31 11.26 23.96
N ASN A 32 1.61 11.28 23.64
CA ASN A 32 2.16 12.06 22.53
C ASN A 32 2.11 11.30 21.20
N THR A 33 1.97 9.98 21.25
CA THR A 33 2.07 9.12 20.08
C THR A 33 0.84 9.21 19.18
N LEU A 34 -0.36 9.19 19.76
CA LEU A 34 -1.60 9.21 18.98
C LEU A 34 -1.78 10.53 18.20
N PRO A 35 -1.54 11.73 18.81
CA PRO A 35 -1.54 12.99 18.07
C PRO A 35 -0.50 13.03 16.95
N ALA A 36 0.72 12.51 17.19
CA ALA A 36 1.77 12.43 16.17
C ALA A 36 1.36 11.57 14.96
N LEU A 37 0.77 10.39 15.21
CA LEU A 37 0.26 9.52 14.13
C LEU A 37 -0.90 10.15 13.37
N ARG A 38 -1.80 10.86 14.06
CA ARG A 38 -2.88 11.62 13.42
C ARG A 38 -2.32 12.72 12.54
N ARG A 39 -1.36 13.50 13.05
CA ARG A 39 -0.68 14.55 12.30
C ARG A 39 0.02 14.01 11.05
N PHE A 40 0.67 12.85 11.15
CA PHE A 40 1.26 12.16 10.00
C PHE A 40 0.22 11.85 8.91
N LEU A 41 -0.95 11.32 9.28
CA LEU A 41 -2.03 11.02 8.33
C LEU A 41 -2.65 12.28 7.73
N GLU A 42 -2.84 13.33 8.52
CA GLU A 42 -3.37 14.62 8.05
C GLU A 42 -2.44 15.25 7.01
N ILE A 43 -1.14 15.30 7.30
CA ILE A 43 -0.14 15.77 6.34
C ILE A 43 -0.17 14.90 5.08
N ALA A 44 -0.27 13.56 5.23
CA ALA A 44 -0.29 12.67 4.08
C ALA A 44 -1.42 13.02 3.10
N ILE A 45 -2.62 13.38 3.60
CA ILE A 45 -3.77 13.79 2.79
C ILE A 45 -3.45 15.02 1.93
N GLU A 46 -2.68 15.98 2.43
CA GLU A 46 -2.27 17.18 1.68
C GLU A 46 -1.49 16.82 0.39
N TYR A 47 -0.75 15.70 0.43
CA TYR A 47 0.02 15.18 -0.71
C TYR A 47 -0.74 14.17 -1.57
N LYS A 48 -2.06 14.06 -1.40
CA LYS A 48 -2.98 13.25 -2.25
C LYS A 48 -2.52 11.78 -2.39
N PRO A 49 -2.50 11.01 -1.29
CA PRO A 49 -2.12 9.62 -1.34
C PRO A 49 -3.18 8.85 -2.15
N VAL A 50 -2.82 7.68 -2.68
CA VAL A 50 -3.75 6.76 -3.33
C VAL A 50 -4.36 5.74 -2.37
N ASN A 51 -3.78 5.62 -1.17
CA ASN A 51 -4.37 4.90 -0.05
C ASN A 51 -3.78 5.39 1.27
N LEU A 52 -4.56 5.27 2.33
CA LEU A 52 -4.12 5.51 3.72
C LEU A 52 -4.53 4.33 4.57
N GLY A 53 -3.75 4.03 5.59
CA GLY A 53 -4.01 2.88 6.44
C GLY A 53 -3.60 3.04 7.90
N ASP A 54 -4.41 2.43 8.75
CA ASP A 54 -4.10 2.07 10.13
C ASP A 54 -4.07 0.53 10.21
N ALA A 55 -2.97 -0.03 10.69
CA ALA A 55 -2.79 -1.48 10.84
C ALA A 55 -3.84 -2.18 11.71
N ARG A 56 -4.56 -1.44 12.58
CA ARG A 56 -5.58 -1.98 13.47
C ARG A 56 -7.01 -1.82 12.92
N ASN A 57 -7.32 -0.66 12.33
CA ASN A 57 -8.69 -0.31 11.95
C ASN A 57 -8.97 -0.31 10.44
N GLY A 58 -7.96 -0.53 9.59
CA GLY A 58 -8.15 -0.68 8.15
C GLY A 58 -7.59 0.46 7.31
N GLY A 59 -7.66 0.22 5.99
CA GLY A 59 -7.37 1.24 4.97
C GLY A 59 -8.53 2.19 4.68
N ALA A 60 -8.28 3.16 3.79
CA ALA A 60 -9.29 4.04 3.22
C ALA A 60 -10.35 3.25 2.41
N LEU A 61 -9.93 2.14 1.78
CA LEU A 61 -10.81 1.11 1.25
C LEU A 61 -10.81 -0.11 2.17
N ARG A 62 -11.80 -0.19 3.07
CA ARG A 62 -11.92 -1.28 4.05
C ARG A 62 -13.09 -2.23 3.78
N PRO A 63 -13.11 -3.44 4.38
CA PRO A 63 -14.30 -4.28 4.42
C PRO A 63 -15.48 -3.55 5.06
N SER A 64 -16.70 -3.87 4.63
CA SER A 64 -17.93 -3.39 5.27
C SER A 64 -18.60 -4.58 5.95
N ARG A 65 -19.20 -4.35 7.13
CA ARG A 65 -20.07 -5.33 7.79
C ARG A 65 -21.47 -5.36 7.17
N SER A 66 -21.92 -4.24 6.61
CA SER A 66 -23.17 -4.14 5.87
C SER A 66 -22.88 -4.38 4.40
N LEU A 67 -23.13 -5.61 3.94
CA LEU A 67 -22.99 -6.02 2.54
C LEU A 67 -24.27 -6.71 2.09
N SER A 68 -24.69 -6.39 0.87
CA SER A 68 -25.76 -7.07 0.14
C SER A 68 -25.18 -7.79 -1.08
N PRO A 69 -25.90 -8.76 -1.67
CA PRO A 69 -25.49 -9.39 -2.92
C PRO A 69 -25.21 -8.39 -4.07
N LEU A 70 -25.87 -7.22 -4.07
CA LEU A 70 -25.65 -6.17 -5.07
C LEU A 70 -24.23 -5.60 -5.02
N ASN A 71 -23.58 -5.62 -3.85
CA ASN A 71 -22.21 -5.14 -3.68
C ASN A 71 -21.16 -5.98 -4.44
N HIS A 72 -21.55 -7.15 -4.95
CA HIS A 72 -20.71 -7.90 -5.88
C HIS A 72 -20.56 -7.18 -7.22
N TRP A 73 -21.58 -6.45 -7.65
CA TRP A 73 -21.63 -5.79 -8.97
C TRP A 73 -21.42 -4.29 -8.85
N TRP A 74 -21.97 -3.67 -7.80
CA TRP A 74 -21.95 -2.22 -7.59
C TRP A 74 -21.43 -1.93 -6.18
N ARG A 75 -20.20 -1.46 -6.09
CA ARG A 75 -19.61 -1.06 -4.80
C ARG A 75 -18.88 0.24 -4.97
N ASP A 76 -19.19 1.18 -4.11
CA ASP A 76 -18.45 2.43 -4.02
C ASP A 76 -16.96 2.13 -3.86
N SER A 77 -16.12 2.77 -4.67
CA SER A 77 -14.67 2.67 -4.65
C SER A 77 -14.02 3.96 -4.17
N SER A 78 -14.80 4.89 -3.60
CA SER A 78 -14.27 6.13 -3.03
C SER A 78 -13.39 5.85 -1.82
N LEU A 79 -12.28 6.59 -1.73
CA LEU A 79 -11.34 6.50 -0.61
C LEU A 79 -11.90 7.30 0.56
N ASN A 80 -12.13 6.65 1.70
CA ASN A 80 -12.62 7.32 2.90
C ASN A 80 -11.47 7.55 3.89
N TYR A 81 -10.75 8.67 3.72
CA TYR A 81 -9.66 9.06 4.62
C TYR A 81 -10.14 9.44 6.01
N GLN A 82 -11.31 10.07 6.10
CA GLN A 82 -11.89 10.46 7.40
C GLN A 82 -12.13 9.24 8.29
N ALA A 83 -12.61 8.13 7.71
CA ALA A 83 -12.77 6.88 8.45
C ALA A 83 -11.45 6.30 8.97
N VAL A 84 -10.30 6.62 8.35
CA VAL A 84 -8.96 6.22 8.86
C VAL A 84 -8.59 7.10 10.03
N LEU A 85 -8.75 8.42 9.91
CA LEU A 85 -8.48 9.39 10.98
C LEU A 85 -9.35 9.15 12.22
N ASP A 86 -10.65 8.94 12.04
CA ASP A 86 -11.61 8.67 13.11
C ASP A 86 -11.39 7.29 13.75
N GLY A 87 -10.93 6.33 12.95
CA GLY A 87 -10.60 4.98 13.42
C GLY A 87 -9.34 4.92 14.28
N LEU A 88 -8.44 5.90 14.15
CA LEU A 88 -7.17 5.96 14.87
C LEU A 88 -7.42 6.28 16.37
N THR A 89 -7.68 5.22 17.12
CA THR A 89 -8.05 5.24 18.54
C THR A 89 -6.91 4.80 19.45
N HIS A 90 -5.89 4.16 18.90
CA HIS A 90 -4.75 3.62 19.65
C HIS A 90 -3.44 3.77 18.86
N PRO A 91 -2.30 3.92 19.55
CA PRO A 91 -0.98 3.82 18.92
C PRO A 91 -0.85 2.53 18.10
N THR A 92 -0.44 2.68 16.84
CA THR A 92 -0.44 1.64 15.81
C THR A 92 0.56 2.02 14.72
N THR A 93 0.69 1.18 13.69
CA THR A 93 1.42 1.55 12.47
C THR A 93 0.48 2.25 11.51
N CYS A 94 0.83 3.46 11.11
CA CYS A 94 0.15 4.21 10.06
C CYS A 94 0.92 4.09 8.75
N SER A 95 0.21 4.13 7.63
CA SER A 95 0.80 4.08 6.29
C SER A 95 0.13 5.06 5.33
N ALA A 96 0.94 5.64 4.45
CA ALA A 96 0.53 6.44 3.32
C ALA A 96 1.12 5.83 2.05
N VAL A 97 0.26 5.64 1.04
CA VAL A 97 0.63 5.03 -0.25
C VAL A 97 0.51 6.08 -1.33
N PHE A 98 1.55 6.26 -2.13
CA PHE A 98 1.61 7.20 -3.24
C PHE A 98 1.93 6.47 -4.55
N ASP A 99 1.36 6.97 -5.64
CA ASP A 99 1.61 6.52 -7.02
C ASP A 99 2.55 7.46 -7.79
N ASN A 100 3.01 8.53 -7.14
CA ASN A 100 3.86 9.55 -7.74
C ASN A 100 5.10 9.81 -6.87
N PRO A 101 6.33 9.72 -7.43
CA PRO A 101 7.57 9.94 -6.68
C PRO A 101 7.63 11.32 -6.03
N THR A 102 7.34 12.40 -6.77
CA THR A 102 7.40 13.76 -6.23
C THR A 102 6.50 13.95 -5.00
N ALA A 103 5.31 13.34 -4.99
CA ALA A 103 4.43 13.42 -3.83
C ALA A 103 5.01 12.69 -2.61
N ALA A 104 5.60 11.50 -2.82
CA ALA A 104 6.25 10.74 -1.77
C ALA A 104 7.50 11.44 -1.22
N GLU A 105 8.29 12.05 -2.12
CA GLU A 105 9.49 12.84 -1.83
C GLU A 105 9.19 14.07 -0.97
N ASP A 106 8.24 14.88 -1.42
CA ASP A 106 7.85 16.11 -0.71
C ASP A 106 7.17 15.79 0.62
N PHE A 107 6.36 14.72 0.66
CA PHE A 107 5.78 14.22 1.91
C PHE A 107 6.87 13.75 2.89
N LEU A 108 7.85 12.96 2.43
CA LEU A 108 8.93 12.47 3.29
C LEU A 108 9.76 13.64 3.86
N LYS A 109 10.07 14.64 3.02
CA LYS A 109 10.74 15.87 3.44
C LYS A 109 9.92 16.61 4.51
N ARG A 110 8.62 16.77 4.28
CA ARG A 110 7.71 17.43 5.24
C ARG A 110 7.65 16.70 6.57
N ILE A 111 7.56 15.37 6.56
CA ILE A 111 7.53 14.56 7.78
C ILE A 111 8.84 14.67 8.56
N LYS A 112 9.99 14.75 7.87
CA LYS A 112 11.28 15.00 8.50
C LYS A 112 11.31 16.36 9.21
N GLU A 113 10.80 17.41 8.56
CA GLU A 113 10.76 18.77 9.12
C GLU A 113 9.82 18.89 10.33
N GLU A 114 8.73 18.11 10.35
CA GLU A 114 7.77 18.10 11.47
C GLU A 114 8.28 17.38 12.72
N ASP A 115 9.33 16.55 12.58
CA ASP A 115 10.00 15.82 13.68
C ASP A 115 9.02 15.22 14.72
N LEU A 116 8.07 14.43 14.22
CA LEU A 116 6.95 13.90 15.02
C LEU A 116 7.38 12.85 16.08
N GLY A 117 8.68 12.57 16.22
CA GLY A 117 9.20 11.53 17.13
C GLY A 117 8.79 10.10 16.74
N LEU A 118 8.43 9.88 15.47
CA LEU A 118 8.02 8.58 14.93
C LEU A 118 9.14 7.95 14.11
N SER A 119 9.22 6.62 14.15
CA SER A 119 10.09 5.88 13.23
C SER A 119 9.43 5.83 11.85
N VAL A 120 10.10 6.43 10.87
CA VAL A 120 9.61 6.49 9.49
C VAL A 120 10.34 5.48 8.63
N ASN A 121 9.58 4.79 7.78
CA ASN A 121 10.16 3.91 6.79
C ASN A 121 9.49 4.08 5.42
N ILE A 122 10.28 4.01 4.35
CA ILE A 122 9.81 3.93 2.98
C ILE A 122 9.94 2.49 2.43
N SER A 123 8.98 2.06 1.62
CA SER A 123 9.00 0.79 0.89
C SER A 123 8.65 1.06 -0.58
N THR A 124 9.62 0.80 -1.45
CA THR A 124 9.58 0.92 -2.91
C THR A 124 10.80 0.17 -3.48
N SER A 125 11.21 0.40 -4.73
CA SER A 125 12.51 -0.06 -5.22
C SER A 125 13.67 0.55 -4.42
N ILE A 126 14.85 -0.08 -4.46
CA ILE A 126 16.04 0.43 -3.76
C ILE A 126 16.40 1.83 -4.27
N ASP A 127 16.43 2.00 -5.59
CA ASP A 127 16.74 3.27 -6.24
C ASP A 127 15.70 4.34 -5.90
N GLY A 128 14.41 3.99 -5.92
CA GLY A 128 13.34 4.91 -5.53
C GLY A 128 13.45 5.33 -4.06
N ALA A 129 13.80 4.41 -3.16
CA ALA A 129 14.00 4.73 -1.74
C ALA A 129 15.22 5.64 -1.54
N GLU A 130 16.31 5.42 -2.28
CA GLU A 130 17.50 6.25 -2.23
C GLU A 130 17.24 7.66 -2.76
N GLN A 131 16.53 7.79 -3.89
CA GLN A 131 16.09 9.07 -4.44
C GLN A 131 15.25 9.86 -3.44
N CYS A 132 14.24 9.23 -2.83
CA CYS A 132 13.43 9.87 -1.79
C CYS A 132 14.26 10.33 -0.58
N CYS A 133 15.18 9.48 -0.09
CA CYS A 133 16.05 9.85 1.03
C CYS A 133 16.95 11.04 0.65
N ASN A 134 17.53 11.04 -0.55
CA ASN A 134 18.40 12.12 -1.02
C ASN A 134 17.63 13.44 -1.15
N HIS A 135 16.42 13.44 -1.71
CA HIS A 135 15.56 14.63 -1.80
C HIS A 135 15.23 15.22 -0.43
N ALA A 136 14.97 14.36 0.56
CA ALA A 136 14.71 14.78 1.94
C ALA A 136 16.00 15.09 2.73
N CYS A 137 17.19 15.00 2.11
CA CYS A 137 18.50 15.12 2.77
C CYS A 137 18.64 14.18 3.99
N ILE A 138 18.14 12.95 3.88
CA ILE A 138 18.20 11.93 4.93
C ILE A 138 19.29 10.92 4.56
N PRO A 139 20.32 10.72 5.41
CA PRO A 139 21.22 9.59 5.23
C PRO A 139 20.47 8.29 5.52
N ARG A 140 20.44 7.38 4.53
CA ARG A 140 19.76 6.10 4.66
C ARG A 140 20.39 5.25 5.77
N HIS A 141 19.65 5.00 6.84
CA HIS A 141 20.16 4.25 8.00
C HIS A 141 20.25 2.73 7.75
N SER A 142 19.21 2.11 7.17
CA SER A 142 19.18 0.67 6.91
C SER A 142 18.34 0.30 5.69
N VAL A 143 18.63 -0.85 5.08
CA VAL A 143 17.87 -1.43 3.96
C VAL A 143 17.58 -2.89 4.24
N GLY A 144 16.39 -3.34 3.87
CA GLY A 144 16.07 -4.75 3.76
C GLY A 144 16.10 -5.18 2.30
N TYR A 145 16.59 -6.38 2.04
CA TYR A 145 16.50 -7.03 0.74
C TYR A 145 15.55 -8.23 0.83
N SER A 146 14.75 -8.42 -0.21
CA SER A 146 13.99 -9.65 -0.41
C SER A 146 14.71 -10.45 -1.47
N LEU A 147 15.18 -11.65 -1.12
CA LEU A 147 15.95 -12.50 -2.04
C LEU A 147 15.07 -13.19 -3.09
N GLY A 148 13.75 -13.04 -2.99
CA GLY A 148 12.79 -13.64 -3.90
C GLY A 148 12.35 -15.04 -3.46
N PHE A 149 11.87 -15.83 -4.42
CA PHE A 149 11.43 -17.21 -4.21
C PHE A 149 12.53 -18.18 -4.64
N GLU A 150 12.79 -19.20 -3.81
CA GLU A 150 13.73 -20.28 -4.11
C GLU A 150 12.98 -21.63 -4.22
N GLY A 151 13.54 -22.57 -4.98
CA GLY A 151 12.98 -23.92 -5.18
C GLY A 151 12.21 -24.09 -6.51
N GLU A 152 11.11 -24.83 -6.47
CA GLU A 152 10.25 -25.15 -7.62
C GLU A 152 9.41 -23.94 -8.08
N THR A 153 10.10 -22.88 -8.52
CA THR A 153 9.50 -21.59 -8.91
C THR A 153 8.54 -21.70 -10.10
N GLU A 154 8.63 -22.77 -10.90
CA GLU A 154 7.70 -23.10 -11.97
C GLU A 154 6.30 -23.48 -11.48
N LYS A 155 6.16 -23.87 -10.21
CA LYS A 155 4.86 -24.14 -9.57
C LYS A 155 4.20 -22.89 -9.00
N LEU A 156 4.89 -21.76 -9.01
CA LEU A 156 4.31 -20.51 -8.54
C LEU A 156 3.20 -20.02 -9.49
N PRO A 157 2.22 -19.26 -8.98
CA PRO A 157 1.30 -18.54 -9.84
C PRO A 157 2.04 -17.65 -10.84
N ASN A 158 1.37 -17.29 -11.94
CA ASN A 158 1.94 -16.35 -12.91
C ASN A 158 2.32 -15.01 -12.25
N SER A 159 3.21 -14.27 -12.91
CA SER A 159 3.81 -13.05 -12.35
C SER A 159 2.77 -12.00 -11.96
N GLN A 160 1.69 -11.82 -12.73
CA GLN A 160 0.64 -10.85 -12.40
C GLN A 160 -0.14 -11.25 -11.14
N VAL A 161 -0.46 -12.54 -10.98
CA VAL A 161 -1.10 -13.06 -9.76
C VAL A 161 -0.18 -12.91 -8.56
N LEU A 162 1.12 -13.20 -8.71
CA LEU A 162 2.12 -13.00 -7.66
C LEU A 162 2.24 -11.52 -7.25
N MET A 163 2.37 -10.60 -8.20
CA MET A 163 2.45 -9.17 -7.92
C MET A 163 1.23 -8.68 -7.13
N LEU A 164 0.02 -9.11 -7.49
CA LEU A 164 -1.21 -8.72 -6.78
C LEU A 164 -1.31 -9.35 -5.39
N SER A 165 -1.04 -10.64 -5.26
CA SER A 165 -1.20 -11.36 -3.98
C SER A 165 -0.16 -10.98 -2.93
N THR A 166 1.05 -10.66 -3.37
CA THR A 166 2.17 -10.25 -2.48
C THR A 166 2.19 -8.76 -2.18
N MET A 167 1.40 -7.94 -2.90
CA MET A 167 1.44 -6.47 -2.76
C MET A 167 1.19 -5.98 -1.34
N CYS A 168 0.34 -6.66 -0.54
CA CYS A 168 0.13 -6.22 0.85
C CYS A 168 1.31 -6.53 1.79
N GLY A 169 2.33 -7.23 1.30
CA GLY A 169 3.51 -7.68 2.06
C GLY A 169 3.26 -8.85 3.03
N HIS A 170 2.00 -9.19 3.31
CA HIS A 170 1.59 -10.20 4.28
C HIS A 170 0.84 -11.39 3.65
N GLY A 171 0.64 -11.40 2.33
CA GLY A 171 -0.08 -12.47 1.63
C GLY A 171 -1.59 -12.56 1.94
N MET A 172 -2.22 -11.46 2.37
CA MET A 172 -3.65 -11.44 2.73
C MET A 172 -4.60 -11.56 1.53
N ILE A 173 -4.08 -11.44 0.31
CA ILE A 173 -4.85 -11.59 -0.93
C ILE A 173 -4.55 -12.97 -1.50
N SER A 174 -5.58 -13.82 -1.57
CA SER A 174 -5.41 -15.16 -2.13
C SER A 174 -5.10 -15.11 -3.62
N HIS A 175 -4.25 -16.04 -4.09
CA HIS A 175 -3.92 -16.17 -5.51
C HIS A 175 -5.17 -16.39 -6.36
N SER A 176 -6.12 -17.20 -5.89
CA SER A 176 -7.38 -17.47 -6.59
C SER A 176 -8.25 -16.22 -6.74
N LEU A 177 -8.27 -15.33 -5.73
CA LEU A 177 -9.00 -14.07 -5.82
C LEU A 177 -8.32 -13.12 -6.81
N ALA A 178 -6.99 -12.98 -6.75
CA ALA A 178 -6.24 -12.17 -7.70
C ALA A 178 -6.44 -12.65 -9.14
N LYS A 179 -6.35 -13.97 -9.39
CA LYS A 179 -6.63 -14.56 -10.70
C LYS A 179 -8.06 -14.26 -11.16
N LYS A 180 -9.05 -14.48 -10.30
CA LYS A 180 -10.46 -14.21 -10.62
C LYS A 180 -10.70 -12.74 -11.00
N MET A 181 -10.01 -11.80 -10.35
CA MET A 181 -10.10 -10.38 -10.68
C MET A 181 -9.52 -10.07 -12.05
N ILE A 182 -8.40 -10.70 -12.43
CA ILE A 182 -7.85 -10.60 -13.79
C ILE A 182 -8.82 -11.19 -14.81
N ASP A 183 -9.35 -12.39 -14.56
CA ASP A 183 -10.29 -13.08 -15.47
C ASP A 183 -11.55 -12.23 -15.69
N PHE A 184 -12.13 -11.65 -14.64
CA PHE A 184 -13.30 -10.77 -14.76
C PHE A 184 -13.05 -9.53 -15.61
N VAL A 185 -11.83 -8.99 -15.60
CA VAL A 185 -11.47 -7.86 -16.45
C VAL A 185 -11.25 -8.30 -17.90
N LYS A 186 -10.63 -9.47 -18.13
CA LYS A 186 -10.52 -10.08 -19.47
C LYS A 186 -11.87 -10.38 -20.10
N GLU A 187 -12.84 -10.84 -19.29
CA GLU A 187 -14.21 -11.12 -19.69
C GLU A 187 -15.08 -9.86 -19.87
N GLY A 188 -14.55 -8.66 -19.62
CA GLY A 188 -15.31 -7.41 -19.70
C GLY A 188 -16.37 -7.24 -18.61
N ARG A 189 -16.30 -8.02 -17.53
CA ARG A 189 -17.27 -8.00 -16.41
C ARG A 189 -16.94 -6.94 -15.37
N ARG A 190 -15.71 -6.44 -15.36
CA ARG A 190 -15.21 -5.36 -14.50
C ARG A 190 -14.16 -4.54 -15.23
N THR A 191 -13.98 -3.32 -14.78
CA THR A 191 -12.82 -2.50 -15.11
C THR A 191 -11.61 -2.85 -14.22
N PRO A 192 -10.37 -2.54 -14.63
CA PRO A 192 -9.20 -2.71 -13.77
C PRO A 192 -9.30 -1.99 -12.43
N LYS A 193 -9.89 -0.79 -12.41
CA LYS A 193 -10.09 0.01 -11.19
C LYS A 193 -11.06 -0.66 -10.22
N GLU A 194 -12.19 -1.17 -10.70
CA GLU A 194 -13.15 -1.90 -9.87
C GLU A 194 -12.53 -3.17 -9.29
N ALA A 195 -11.80 -3.94 -10.11
CA ALA A 195 -11.09 -5.13 -9.69
C ALA A 195 -10.03 -4.82 -8.60
N ALA A 196 -9.21 -3.78 -8.80
CA ALA A 196 -8.24 -3.33 -7.81
C ALA A 196 -8.90 -2.86 -6.49
N SER A 197 -10.04 -2.17 -6.58
CA SER A 197 -10.79 -1.73 -5.39
C SER A 197 -11.28 -2.91 -4.54
N VAL A 198 -11.62 -4.05 -5.17
CA VAL A 198 -12.01 -5.27 -4.46
C VAL A 198 -10.81 -5.88 -3.76
N LEU A 199 -9.67 -6.02 -4.44
CA LEU A 199 -8.44 -6.56 -3.84
C LEU A 199 -7.95 -5.72 -2.65
N THR A 200 -7.99 -4.40 -2.79
CA THR A 200 -7.52 -3.46 -1.76
C THR A 200 -8.19 -3.68 -0.40
N ARG A 201 -9.48 -4.06 -0.40
CA ARG A 201 -10.25 -4.27 0.83
C ARG A 201 -9.81 -5.47 1.65
N PHE A 202 -9.07 -6.41 1.06
CA PHE A 202 -8.50 -7.56 1.78
C PHE A 202 -7.16 -7.23 2.42
N CYS A 203 -6.59 -6.06 2.15
CA CYS A 203 -5.46 -5.53 2.89
C CYS A 203 -5.94 -4.83 4.16
N SER A 204 -5.83 -5.52 5.29
CA SER A 204 -6.27 -5.00 6.60
C SER A 204 -5.47 -3.79 7.10
N CYS A 205 -4.26 -3.56 6.63
CA CYS A 205 -3.41 -2.44 7.07
C CYS A 205 -3.39 -1.25 6.13
N GLY A 206 -4.07 -1.30 4.97
CA GLY A 206 -4.18 -0.17 4.04
C GLY A 206 -2.94 0.16 3.20
N VAL A 207 -1.94 -0.75 3.14
CA VAL A 207 -0.70 -0.55 2.37
C VAL A 207 -0.82 -0.94 0.89
N PHE A 208 -1.89 -1.63 0.51
CA PHE A 208 -2.10 -2.09 -0.85
C PHE A 208 -2.33 -0.89 -1.77
N ASN A 209 -1.64 -0.87 -2.90
CA ASN A 209 -1.68 0.24 -3.84
C ASN A 209 -2.73 -0.03 -4.94
N PRO A 210 -3.91 0.63 -4.90
CA PRO A 210 -4.97 0.37 -5.88
C PRO A 210 -4.58 0.79 -7.30
N VAL A 211 -3.69 1.79 -7.45
CA VAL A 211 -3.24 2.27 -8.77
C VAL A 211 -2.31 1.26 -9.43
N ARG A 212 -1.27 0.81 -8.70
CA ARG A 212 -0.38 -0.25 -9.18
C ARG A 212 -1.16 -1.53 -9.51
N ALA A 213 -2.11 -1.90 -8.66
CA ALA A 213 -2.95 -3.08 -8.90
C ALA A 213 -3.79 -2.94 -10.18
N ALA A 214 -4.40 -1.79 -10.43
CA ALA A 214 -5.17 -1.54 -11.65
C ALA A 214 -4.26 -1.65 -12.90
N ARG A 215 -3.03 -1.11 -12.84
CA ARG A 215 -2.05 -1.23 -13.91
C ARG A 215 -1.67 -2.69 -14.18
N ILE A 216 -1.35 -3.47 -13.14
CA ILE A 216 -1.02 -4.90 -13.28
C ILE A 216 -2.17 -5.68 -13.93
N ILE A 217 -3.40 -5.39 -13.53
CA ILE A 217 -4.60 -6.05 -14.08
C ILE A 217 -4.81 -5.67 -15.56
N GLU A 218 -4.59 -4.41 -15.93
CA GLU A 218 -4.66 -3.95 -17.31
C GLU A 218 -3.56 -4.55 -18.20
N ASP A 219 -2.33 -4.64 -17.68
CA ASP A 219 -1.23 -5.32 -18.34
C ASP A 219 -1.56 -6.81 -18.56
N ALA A 220 -2.20 -7.46 -17.57
CA ALA A 220 -2.66 -8.84 -17.69
C ALA A 220 -3.78 -9.00 -18.72
N ARG A 221 -4.66 -7.99 -18.87
CA ARG A 221 -5.76 -7.99 -19.86
C ARG A 221 -5.23 -7.94 -21.29
N THR A 222 -4.23 -7.11 -21.53
CA THR A 222 -3.69 -6.83 -22.87
C THR A 222 -2.66 -7.87 -23.31
N LYS A 223 -1.88 -8.44 -22.37
CA LYS A 223 -0.95 -9.52 -22.66
C LYS A 223 -1.71 -10.84 -22.72
N THR A 224 -1.94 -11.34 -23.92
CA THR A 224 -2.39 -12.71 -24.15
C THR A 224 -1.22 -13.62 -23.74
N THR A 225 -1.31 -14.21 -22.54
CA THR A 225 -0.49 -15.37 -22.15
C THR A 225 -0.83 -16.56 -23.01
#